data_AF-A0A7C5B2M4-F1
#
_entry.id   AF-A0A7C5B2M4-F1
#
_cell.length_a   1.000
_cell.length_b   1.000
_cell.length_c   1.000
_cell.angle_alpha   90.00
_cell.angle_beta   90.00
_cell.angle_gamma   90.00
#
_symmetry.space_group_name_H-M   'P 1'
#
loop_
_entity.id
_entity.type
_entity.pdbx_description
1 polymer ?
#
loop_
_entity_poly.entity_id
_entity_poly.type
_entity_poly.pdbx_seq_one_letter_code
_entity_poly.pdbx_strand_id
1 'polypeptide(L)'
;MLAGRLVRLIEKNSEKLSRELSEKVWNSPRCSDLRKVPPDELQARTREIYQNLNNWLMDMTEAEIERRYTELGARRAAQGVAYSHFLWAITATREHMCAFVQREGLSDSAMELHGELELMHILGQFFDRALYYTAVGYERERARIGTNLRRRKEDQQKVLI
;
A
#
# COMPACT_ATOMS: atom_id res chain seq x y z
N MET A 1 -13.00 -17.14 10.59
CA MET A 1 -13.65 -15.88 10.16
C MET A 1 -14.84 -16.18 9.29
N LEU A 2 -15.93 -15.48 9.52
CA LEU A 2 -17.11 -15.46 8.64
C LEU A 2 -16.77 -14.77 7.31
N ALA A 3 -15.77 -13.88 7.30
CA ALA A 3 -15.17 -13.25 6.14
C ALA A 3 -14.46 -14.20 5.14
N GLY A 4 -14.19 -15.45 5.49
CA GLY A 4 -13.34 -16.35 4.68
C GLY A 4 -13.83 -16.59 3.25
N ARG A 5 -15.15 -16.51 3.00
CA ARG A 5 -15.72 -16.59 1.63
C ARG A 5 -15.29 -15.38 0.78
N LEU A 6 -15.36 -14.18 1.34
CA LEU A 6 -15.06 -12.92 0.66
C LEU A 6 -13.55 -12.77 0.39
N VAL A 7 -12.70 -13.21 1.32
CA VAL A 7 -11.24 -13.26 1.12
C VAL A 7 -10.90 -14.14 -0.10
N ARG A 8 -11.44 -15.37 -0.16
CA ARG A 8 -11.25 -16.26 -1.31
C ARG A 8 -11.79 -15.67 -2.61
N LEU A 9 -12.88 -14.90 -2.54
CA LEU A 9 -13.46 -14.25 -3.71
C LEU A 9 -12.53 -13.15 -4.24
N ILE A 10 -11.92 -12.37 -3.36
CA ILE A 10 -10.91 -11.37 -3.74
C ILE A 10 -9.69 -12.04 -4.38
N GLU A 11 -9.15 -13.10 -3.77
CA GLU A 11 -7.99 -13.82 -4.29
C GLU A 11 -8.25 -14.42 -5.68
N LYS A 12 -9.44 -15.02 -5.88
CA LYS A 12 -9.88 -15.53 -7.19
C LYS A 12 -10.01 -14.43 -8.25
N ASN A 13 -10.33 -13.21 -7.85
CA ASN A 13 -10.47 -12.05 -8.74
C ASN A 13 -9.20 -11.18 -8.77
N SER A 14 -8.09 -11.63 -8.18
CA SER A 14 -6.88 -10.82 -8.00
C SER A 14 -6.36 -10.19 -9.30
N GLU A 15 -6.25 -10.94 -10.39
CA GLU A 15 -5.76 -10.39 -11.67
C GLU A 15 -6.68 -9.28 -12.22
N LYS A 16 -8.00 -9.46 -12.12
CA LYS A 16 -8.97 -8.44 -12.53
C LYS A 16 -8.83 -7.19 -11.65
N LEU A 17 -8.81 -7.40 -10.33
CA LEU A 17 -8.70 -6.33 -9.35
C LEU A 17 -7.39 -5.54 -9.48
N SER A 18 -6.29 -6.24 -9.77
CA SER A 18 -5.00 -5.61 -10.01
C SER A 18 -5.02 -4.73 -11.25
N ARG A 19 -5.62 -5.19 -12.36
CA ARG A 19 -5.75 -4.36 -13.57
C ARG A 19 -6.60 -3.11 -13.33
N GLU A 20 -7.78 -3.28 -12.73
CA GLU A 20 -8.68 -2.18 -12.40
C GLU A 20 -8.00 -1.14 -11.48
N LEU A 21 -7.27 -1.61 -10.47
CA LEU A 21 -6.50 -0.73 -9.59
C LEU A 21 -5.38 0.00 -10.33
N SER A 22 -4.61 -0.71 -11.16
CA SER A 22 -3.53 -0.09 -11.94
C SER A 22 -4.07 1.02 -12.85
N GLU A 23 -5.20 0.79 -13.54
CA GLU A 23 -5.86 1.82 -14.35
C GLU A 23 -6.31 3.01 -13.50
N LYS A 24 -6.95 2.77 -12.35
CA LYS A 24 -7.40 3.83 -11.44
C LYS A 24 -6.23 4.68 -10.93
N VAL A 25 -5.12 4.04 -10.57
CA VAL A 25 -3.96 4.74 -10.00
C VAL A 25 -3.15 5.44 -11.11
N TRP A 26 -2.95 4.84 -12.28
CA TRP A 26 -2.08 5.42 -13.32
C TRP A 26 -2.71 6.62 -13.99
N ASN A 27 -4.05 6.64 -14.08
CA ASN A 27 -4.80 7.75 -14.65
C ASN A 27 -5.11 8.87 -13.65
N SER A 28 -4.73 8.71 -12.37
CA SER A 28 -4.99 9.71 -11.34
C SER A 28 -3.87 10.76 -11.29
N PRO A 29 -4.19 12.07 -11.43
CA PRO A 29 -3.21 13.14 -11.19
C PRO A 29 -2.62 13.09 -9.79
N ARG A 30 -3.38 12.57 -8.81
CA ARG A 30 -2.93 12.38 -7.43
C ARG A 30 -1.90 11.27 -7.28
N CYS A 31 -1.60 10.52 -8.34
CA CYS A 31 -0.60 9.45 -8.35
C CYS A 31 0.46 9.63 -9.44
N SER A 32 0.53 10.81 -10.07
CA SER A 32 1.47 11.07 -11.17
C SER A 32 2.93 10.80 -10.82
N ASP A 33 3.34 11.02 -9.57
CA ASP A 33 4.70 10.78 -9.09
C ASP A 33 5.09 9.30 -9.03
N LEU A 34 4.13 8.37 -9.08
CA LEU A 34 4.43 6.94 -9.18
C LEU A 34 5.12 6.56 -10.49
N ARG A 35 5.08 7.41 -11.53
CA ARG A 35 5.89 7.22 -12.76
C ARG A 35 7.40 7.13 -12.52
N LYS A 36 7.87 7.56 -11.34
CA LYS A 36 9.27 7.45 -10.89
C LYS A 36 9.63 6.03 -10.43
N VAL A 37 8.64 5.16 -10.24
CA VAL A 37 8.80 3.77 -9.82
C VAL A 37 8.83 2.86 -11.05
N PRO A 38 9.68 1.83 -11.11
CA PRO A 38 9.66 0.86 -12.21
C PRO A 38 8.26 0.25 -12.41
N PRO A 39 7.73 0.21 -13.65
CA PRO A 39 6.39 -0.32 -13.93
C PRO A 39 6.18 -1.75 -13.40
N ASP A 40 7.19 -2.60 -13.56
CA ASP A 40 7.16 -4.01 -13.13
C ASP A 40 7.04 -4.12 -11.61
N GLU A 41 7.71 -3.21 -10.88
CA GLU A 41 7.64 -3.15 -9.42
C GLU A 41 6.23 -2.74 -8.98
N LEU A 42 5.66 -1.72 -9.61
CA LEU A 42 4.30 -1.29 -9.31
C LEU A 42 3.27 -2.38 -9.60
N GLN A 43 3.36 -3.03 -10.75
CA GLN A 43 2.46 -4.12 -11.12
C GLN A 43 2.58 -5.31 -10.18
N ALA A 44 3.81 -5.69 -9.81
CA ALA A 44 4.05 -6.75 -8.85
C ALA A 44 3.42 -6.43 -7.49
N ARG A 45 3.55 -5.19 -7.00
CA ARG A 45 2.93 -4.76 -5.73
C ARG A 45 1.41 -4.76 -5.80
N THR A 46 0.83 -4.28 -6.90
CA THR A 46 -0.61 -4.30 -7.11
C THR A 46 -1.17 -5.72 -7.20
N ARG A 47 -0.41 -6.70 -7.73
CA ARG A 47 -0.81 -8.12 -7.72
C ARG A 47 -0.70 -8.75 -6.34
N GLU A 48 0.42 -8.53 -5.68
CA GLU A 48 0.77 -9.18 -4.42
C GLU A 48 -0.22 -8.86 -3.29
N ILE A 49 -0.80 -7.66 -3.28
CA ILE A 49 -1.75 -7.27 -2.23
C ILE A 49 -3.09 -8.03 -2.34
N TYR A 50 -3.53 -8.39 -3.55
CA TYR A 50 -4.75 -9.18 -3.75
C TYR A 50 -4.50 -10.68 -3.70
N GLN A 51 -3.36 -11.16 -4.21
CA GLN A 51 -3.04 -12.59 -4.27
C GLN A 51 -2.78 -13.22 -2.90
N ASN A 52 -2.16 -12.47 -2.00
CA ASN A 52 -1.78 -12.97 -0.68
C ASN A 52 -2.67 -12.40 0.42
N LEU A 53 -3.89 -11.95 0.09
CA LEU A 53 -4.73 -11.20 1.01
C LEU A 53 -5.04 -12.00 2.29
N ASN A 54 -5.28 -13.31 2.19
CA ASN A 54 -5.44 -14.14 3.38
C ASN A 54 -4.23 -14.07 4.31
N ASN A 55 -3.01 -14.22 3.76
CA ASN A 55 -1.77 -14.13 4.53
C ASN A 55 -1.58 -12.73 5.15
N TRP A 56 -1.91 -11.67 4.41
CA TRP A 56 -1.83 -10.29 4.91
C TRP A 56 -2.75 -10.02 6.09
N LEU A 57 -3.97 -10.56 6.06
CA LEU A 57 -4.98 -10.29 7.07
C LEU A 57 -4.90 -11.24 8.26
N MET A 58 -4.42 -12.47 8.06
CA MET A 58 -4.50 -13.54 9.06
C MET A 58 -3.16 -13.96 9.63
N ASP A 59 -2.13 -14.01 8.80
CA ASP A 59 -0.89 -14.69 9.15
C ASP A 59 0.24 -13.70 9.46
N MET A 60 0.17 -12.47 8.93
CA MET A 60 1.17 -11.45 9.21
C MET A 60 1.04 -10.85 10.61
N THR A 61 2.13 -10.98 11.36
CA THR A 61 2.32 -10.31 12.64
C THR A 61 2.52 -8.81 12.46
N GLU A 62 2.26 -8.04 13.51
CA GLU A 62 2.48 -6.59 13.51
C GLU A 62 3.94 -6.22 13.18
N ALA A 63 4.92 -6.98 13.67
CA ALA A 63 6.33 -6.78 13.37
C ALA A 63 6.66 -6.99 11.88
N GLU A 64 6.00 -7.94 11.22
CA GLU A 64 6.17 -8.16 9.78
C GLU A 64 5.54 -7.03 8.96
N ILE A 65 4.36 -6.55 9.38
CA ILE A 65 3.72 -5.37 8.77
C ILE A 65 4.64 -4.15 8.93
N GLU A 66 5.16 -3.91 10.13
CA GLU A 66 6.08 -2.83 10.44
C GLU A 66 7.29 -2.84 9.51
N ARG A 67 8.04 -3.94 9.52
CA ARG A 67 9.26 -4.07 8.72
C ARG A 67 8.97 -3.81 7.25
N ARG A 68 7.95 -4.49 6.73
CA ARG A 68 7.62 -4.49 5.31
C ARG A 68 7.15 -3.12 4.81
N TYR A 69 6.28 -2.45 5.56
CA TYR A 69 5.76 -1.14 5.14
C TYR A 69 6.74 0.00 5.44
N THR A 70 7.59 -0.12 6.47
CA THR A 70 8.72 0.79 6.67
C THR A 70 9.71 0.71 5.50
N GLU A 71 10.08 -0.49 5.06
CA GLU A 71 10.95 -0.68 3.89
C GLU A 71 10.33 -0.10 2.61
N LEU A 72 9.02 -0.31 2.42
CA LEU A 72 8.30 0.22 1.25
C LEU A 72 8.26 1.76 1.25
N GLY A 73 8.00 2.38 2.41
CA GLY A 73 8.04 3.83 2.59
C GLY A 73 9.40 4.43 2.27
N ALA A 74 10.46 3.82 2.82
CA ALA A 74 11.84 4.22 2.53
C ALA A 74 12.15 4.09 1.03
N ARG A 75 11.78 2.97 0.40
CA ARG A 75 12.02 2.75 -1.03
C ARG A 75 11.35 3.81 -1.91
N ARG A 76 10.11 4.21 -1.59
CA ARG A 76 9.37 5.26 -2.32
C ARG A 76 9.99 6.64 -2.12
N ALA A 77 10.48 6.95 -0.92
CA ALA A 77 11.24 8.17 -0.66
C ALA A 77 12.55 8.21 -1.47
N ALA A 78 13.29 7.09 -1.52
CA ALA A 78 14.54 6.98 -2.28
C ALA A 78 14.32 7.12 -3.79
N GLN A 79 13.18 6.66 -4.31
CA GLN A 79 12.74 6.86 -5.70
C GLN A 79 12.24 8.30 -5.97
N GLY A 80 12.18 9.16 -4.95
CA GLY A 80 11.78 10.56 -5.10
C GLY A 80 10.28 10.76 -5.34
N VAL A 81 9.44 9.77 -5.03
CA VAL A 81 7.98 9.86 -5.08
C VAL A 81 7.52 10.78 -3.94
N ALA A 82 6.67 11.77 -4.20
CA ALA A 82 6.06 12.57 -3.13
C ALA A 82 5.15 11.70 -2.24
N TYR A 83 5.25 11.89 -0.92
CA TYR A 83 4.48 11.08 0.05
C TYR A 83 2.96 11.17 -0.19
N SER A 84 2.44 12.35 -0.49
CA SER A 84 1.01 12.54 -0.78
C SER A 84 0.51 11.67 -1.95
N HIS A 85 1.34 11.48 -2.97
CA HIS A 85 0.99 10.63 -4.12
C HIS A 85 0.99 9.16 -3.77
N PHE A 86 1.94 8.76 -2.92
CA PHE A 86 2.03 7.38 -2.46
C PHE A 86 0.91 7.03 -1.46
N LEU A 87 0.63 7.94 -0.52
CA LEU A 87 -0.51 7.88 0.38
C LEU A 87 -1.81 7.66 -0.39
N TRP A 88 -2.05 8.48 -1.42
CA TRP A 88 -3.25 8.36 -2.26
C TRP A 88 -3.35 6.98 -2.92
N ALA A 89 -2.23 6.40 -3.37
CA ALA A 89 -2.24 5.08 -3.98
C ALA A 89 -2.64 3.97 -2.99
N ILE A 90 -2.17 4.05 -1.73
CA ILE A 90 -2.58 3.10 -0.68
C ILE A 90 -4.07 3.28 -0.35
N THR A 91 -4.53 4.52 -0.19
CA THR A 91 -5.96 4.81 0.05
C THR A 91 -6.84 4.33 -1.10
N ALA A 92 -6.44 4.56 -2.35
CA ALA A 92 -7.17 4.09 -3.53
C ALA A 92 -7.24 2.56 -3.60
N THR A 93 -6.19 1.88 -3.14
CA THR A 93 -6.16 0.42 -3.04
C THR A 93 -7.16 -0.09 -2.01
N ARG A 94 -7.20 0.53 -0.82
CA ARG A 94 -8.18 0.24 0.23
C ARG A 94 -9.61 0.44 -0.28
N GLU A 95 -9.90 1.59 -0.87
CA GLU A 95 -11.21 1.91 -1.43
C GLU A 95 -11.64 0.89 -2.50
N HIS A 96 -10.70 0.48 -3.37
CA HIS A 96 -10.98 -0.48 -4.42
C HIS A 96 -11.34 -1.86 -3.83
N MET A 97 -10.63 -2.31 -2.80
CA MET A 97 -10.96 -3.53 -2.06
C MET A 97 -12.33 -3.42 -1.39
N CYS A 98 -12.59 -2.33 -0.66
CA CYS A 98 -13.86 -2.11 0.01
C CYS A 98 -15.04 -2.08 -0.98
N ALA A 99 -14.89 -1.40 -2.11
CA ALA A 99 -15.93 -1.35 -3.15
C ALA A 99 -16.20 -2.73 -3.76
N PHE A 100 -15.16 -3.56 -3.93
CA PHE A 100 -15.34 -4.94 -4.37
C PHE A 100 -16.11 -5.77 -3.33
N VAL A 101 -15.73 -5.67 -2.06
CA VAL A 101 -16.40 -6.38 -0.96
C VAL A 101 -17.87 -6.00 -0.87
N GLN A 102 -18.20 -4.71 -0.95
CA GLN A 102 -19.58 -4.23 -0.91
C GLN A 102 -20.41 -4.68 -2.11
N ARG A 103 -19.81 -4.72 -3.31
CA ARG A 103 -20.51 -5.13 -4.53
C ARG A 103 -20.79 -6.62 -4.57
N GLU A 104 -19.81 -7.44 -4.17
CA GLU A 104 -19.93 -8.91 -4.21
C GLU A 104 -20.52 -9.49 -2.91
N GLY A 105 -20.56 -8.68 -1.85
CA GLY A 105 -21.08 -9.00 -0.53
C GLY A 105 -22.59 -8.91 -0.41
N LEU A 106 -23.34 -9.14 -1.51
CA LEU A 106 -24.80 -9.26 -1.45
C LEU A 106 -25.15 -10.24 -0.32
N SER A 107 -25.73 -9.68 0.75
CA SER A 107 -25.96 -10.36 2.00
C SER A 107 -27.42 -10.76 2.06
N ASP A 108 -27.69 -12.03 1.75
CA ASP A 108 -29.04 -12.59 1.83
C ASP A 108 -29.34 -13.11 3.25
N SER A 109 -28.35 -13.04 4.15
CA SER A 109 -28.46 -13.47 5.54
C SER A 109 -27.67 -12.56 6.52
N ALA A 110 -28.11 -12.52 7.78
CA ALA A 110 -27.41 -11.80 8.84
C ALA A 110 -25.97 -12.30 9.07
N MET A 111 -25.71 -13.58 8.79
CA MET A 111 -24.37 -14.16 8.89
C MET A 111 -23.41 -13.65 7.81
N GLU A 112 -23.91 -13.46 6.58
CA GLU A 112 -23.12 -12.88 5.49
C GLU A 112 -22.81 -11.41 5.73
N LEU A 113 -23.79 -10.65 6.23
CA LEU A 113 -23.59 -9.25 6.62
C LEU A 113 -22.51 -9.14 7.71
N HIS A 114 -22.53 -10.03 8.70
CA HIS A 114 -21.49 -10.04 9.73
C HIS A 114 -20.10 -10.35 9.15
N GLY A 115 -20.00 -11.28 8.19
CA GLY A 115 -18.75 -11.57 7.49
C GLY A 115 -18.23 -10.38 6.67
N GLU A 116 -19.11 -9.59 6.07
CA GLU A 116 -18.74 -8.35 5.37
C GLU A 116 -18.18 -7.31 6.34
N LEU A 117 -18.88 -7.07 7.46
CA LEU A 117 -18.45 -6.12 8.48
C LEU A 117 -17.11 -6.54 9.13
N GLU A 118 -16.94 -7.84 9.42
CA GLU A 118 -15.69 -8.41 9.90
C GLU A 118 -14.55 -8.12 8.93
N LEU A 119 -14.74 -8.38 7.63
CA LEU A 119 -13.71 -8.13 6.61
C LEU A 119 -13.38 -6.64 6.49
N MET A 120 -14.39 -5.77 6.46
CA MET A 120 -14.21 -4.32 6.36
C MET A 120 -13.44 -3.76 7.56
N HIS A 121 -13.69 -4.29 8.76
CA HIS A 121 -12.95 -3.93 9.97
C HIS A 121 -11.48 -4.36 9.89
N ILE A 122 -11.21 -5.61 9.53
CA ILE A 122 -9.84 -6.15 9.44
C ILE A 122 -9.04 -5.44 8.33
N LEU A 123 -9.65 -5.19 7.17
CA LEU A 123 -9.06 -4.39 6.10
C LEU A 123 -8.71 -2.98 6.60
N GLY A 124 -9.62 -2.34 7.34
CA GLY A 124 -9.37 -1.04 7.96
C GLY A 124 -8.11 -1.03 8.80
N GLN A 125 -8.04 -1.92 9.79
CA GLN A 125 -6.88 -2.03 10.68
C GLN A 125 -5.57 -2.31 9.93
N PHE A 126 -5.61 -3.18 8.91
CA PHE A 126 -4.46 -3.49 8.09
C PHE A 126 -3.93 -2.24 7.36
N PHE A 127 -4.81 -1.52 6.66
CA PHE A 127 -4.42 -0.34 5.90
C PHE A 127 -3.98 0.81 6.80
N ASP A 128 -4.54 0.97 8.00
CA ASP A 128 -4.11 1.99 8.95
C ASP A 128 -2.67 1.74 9.42
N ARG A 129 -2.33 0.50 9.77
CA ARG A 129 -0.95 0.09 10.11
C ARG A 129 -0.01 0.27 8.92
N ALA A 130 -0.43 -0.18 7.73
CA ALA A 130 0.35 -0.03 6.51
C ALA A 130 0.69 1.45 6.23
N LEU A 131 -0.29 2.35 6.36
CA LEU A 131 -0.09 3.78 6.18
C LEU A 131 0.88 4.37 7.21
N TYR A 132 0.69 4.03 8.49
CA TYR A 132 1.56 4.50 9.57
C TYR A 132 3.02 4.10 9.34
N TYR A 133 3.30 2.81 9.16
CA TYR A 133 4.66 2.32 8.99
C TYR A 133 5.30 2.80 7.68
N THR A 134 4.50 2.97 6.63
CA THR A 134 4.96 3.60 5.40
C THR A 134 5.39 5.06 5.62
N ALA A 135 4.64 5.83 6.41
CA ALA A 135 5.03 7.19 6.80
C ALA A 135 6.38 7.18 7.54
N VAL A 136 6.50 6.33 8.56
CA VAL A 136 7.72 6.19 9.36
C VAL A 136 8.95 5.90 8.48
N GLY A 137 8.84 4.92 7.59
CA GLY A 137 9.93 4.58 6.67
C GLY A 137 10.28 5.69 5.69
N TYR A 138 9.26 6.36 5.16
CA TYR A 138 9.41 7.47 4.23
C TYR A 138 10.15 8.64 4.89
N GLU A 139 9.71 9.06 6.08
CA GLU A 139 10.31 10.16 6.84
C GLU A 139 11.78 9.89 7.20
N ARG A 140 12.07 8.68 7.70
CA ARG A 140 13.45 8.24 8.02
C ARG A 140 14.37 8.36 6.81
N GLU A 141 13.91 7.90 5.66
CA GLU A 141 14.71 7.95 4.44
C GLU A 141 14.89 9.39 3.93
N ARG A 142 13.85 10.23 4.00
CA ARG A 142 13.95 11.65 3.65
C ARG A 142 14.97 12.38 4.53
N ALA A 143 14.96 12.12 5.84
CA ALA A 143 15.94 12.69 6.77
C ALA A 143 17.38 12.23 6.45
N ARG A 144 17.55 10.95 6.12
CA ARG A 144 18.84 10.37 5.70
C ARG A 144 19.38 11.03 4.43
N ILE A 145 18.54 11.16 3.39
CA ILE A 145 18.90 11.83 2.14
C ILE A 145 19.27 13.30 2.40
N GLY A 146 18.48 14.01 3.19
CA GLY A 146 18.77 15.41 3.55
C GLY A 146 20.12 15.59 4.26
N THR A 147 20.44 14.70 5.19
CA THR A 147 21.74 14.70 5.90
C THR A 147 22.91 14.46 4.94
N ASN A 148 22.79 13.49 4.03
CA ASN A 148 23.83 13.19 3.05
C ASN A 148 24.10 14.37 2.10
N LEU A 149 23.04 15.07 1.68
CA LEU A 149 23.17 16.25 0.83
C LEU A 149 23.89 17.41 1.52
N ARG A 150 23.65 17.60 2.83
CA ARG A 150 24.36 18.62 3.63
C ARG A 150 25.85 18.32 3.73
N ARG A 151 26.22 17.07 4.10
CA ARG A 151 27.64 16.65 4.17
C ARG A 151 28.38 16.84 2.85
N ARG A 152 27.79 16.42 1.73
CA ARG A 152 28.41 16.60 0.40
C ARG A 152 28.69 18.07 0.05
N LYS A 153 27.80 19.00 0.44
CA LYS A 153 28.01 20.43 0.24
C LYS A 153 29.16 20.97 1.09
N GLU A 154 29.22 20.56 2.35
CA GLU A 154 30.32 20.93 3.26
C GLU A 154 31.68 20.42 2.77
N ASP A 155 31.74 19.20 2.25
CA ASP A 155 32.97 18.61 1.70
C ASP A 155 33.43 19.35 0.42
N GLN A 156 32.50 19.67 -0.49
CA GLN A 156 32.83 20.45 -1.69
C GLN A 156 33.34 21.87 -1.37
N GLN A 157 32.81 22.50 -0.33
CA GLN A 157 33.22 23.84 0.07
C GLN A 157 34.62 23.86 0.71
N LYS A 158 35.05 22.76 1.36
CA LYS A 158 36.40 22.61 1.92
C LYS A 158 37.48 22.34 0.87
N VAL A 159 37.12 21.84 -0.31
CA VAL A 159 38.08 21.55 -1.40
C VAL A 159 38.36 22.79 -2.25
N LEU A 160 37.48 23.80 -2.21
CA LEU A 160 37.62 25.07 -2.94
C LEU A 160 38.34 26.18 -2.15
N ILE A 161 38.73 25.91 -0.89
CA ILE A 161 39.45 26.84 0.00
C ILE A 161 40.83 26.25 0.27
#